data_AF-A0A3D1JH39-F1
#
_entry.id   AF-A0A3D1JH39-F1
#
_cell.length_a   1.000
_cell.length_b   1.000
_cell.length_c   1.000
_cell.angle_alpha   90.00
_cell.angle_beta   90.00
_cell.angle_gamma   90.00
#
_symmetry.space_group_name_H-M   'P 1'
#
loop_
_entity.id
_entity.type
_entity.pdbx_description
1 polymer ?
#
loop_
_entity_poly.entity_id
_entity_poly.type
_entity_poly.pdbx_seq_one_letter_code
_entity_poly.pdbx_strand_id
1 'polypeptide(L)'
;MGYTHDTEFAQFIAPHQIIKTAGSWTDTLNAGVIRSERAQAASGFSLFVPLLVPSNGAPLRGARLKSVELHYRISGAAAGAFAVELERMTINAAGVVSGAVVAVSLDAAHATDIQRRSVGDHRMLVSLDVPVWVDDDDAYWLVCTLNAASSTAFGLSGAVVRYDFRA
;
A
#
# COMPACT_ATOMS: atom_id res chain seq x y z
N MET A 1 -5.64 25.97 -24.88
CA MET A 1 -5.06 25.45 -23.63
C MET A 1 -5.27 23.95 -23.63
N GLY A 2 -4.21 23.18 -23.89
CA GLY A 2 -4.31 21.73 -24.05
C GLY A 2 -4.47 21.04 -22.70
N TYR A 3 -5.34 20.04 -22.64
CA TYR A 3 -5.47 19.17 -21.48
C TYR A 3 -4.16 18.42 -21.25
N THR A 4 -3.67 18.39 -20.02
CA THR A 4 -2.50 17.58 -19.64
C THR A 4 -2.97 16.14 -19.50
N HIS A 5 -2.31 15.20 -20.18
CA HIS A 5 -2.52 13.77 -19.99
C HIS A 5 -1.16 13.09 -19.85
N ASP A 6 -0.80 12.78 -18.61
CA ASP A 6 0.48 12.17 -18.27
C ASP A 6 0.22 10.82 -17.59
N THR A 7 0.86 9.78 -18.10
CA THR A 7 0.68 8.41 -17.64
C THR A 7 1.74 7.96 -16.65
N GLU A 8 2.74 8.80 -16.33
CA GLU A 8 3.91 8.40 -15.56
C GLU A 8 3.95 9.01 -14.15
N PHE A 9 2.84 9.56 -13.67
CA PHE A 9 2.77 10.10 -12.32
C PHE A 9 2.99 9.01 -11.26
N ALA A 10 3.84 9.34 -10.30
CA ALA A 10 4.12 8.52 -9.14
C ALA A 10 4.22 9.38 -7.88
N GLN A 11 3.76 8.83 -6.76
CA GLN A 11 3.84 9.50 -5.46
C GLN A 11 4.36 8.52 -4.42
N PHE A 12 5.41 8.94 -3.71
CA PHE A 12 5.95 8.19 -2.59
C PHE A 12 5.14 8.49 -1.33
N ILE A 13 4.80 7.43 -0.59
CA ILE A 13 4.13 7.46 0.70
C ILE A 13 5.16 6.99 1.73
N ALA A 14 5.57 7.92 2.58
CA ALA A 14 6.59 7.68 3.59
C ALA A 14 6.08 6.70 4.67
N PRO A 15 6.97 5.93 5.32
CA PRO A 15 6.55 4.93 6.30
C PRO A 15 5.80 5.51 7.49
N HIS A 16 6.03 6.77 7.88
CA HIS A 16 5.29 7.44 8.97
C HIS A 16 3.84 7.80 8.59
N GLN A 17 3.52 7.88 7.29
CA GLN A 17 2.15 8.13 6.80
C GLN A 17 1.33 6.83 6.72
N ILE A 18 1.98 5.68 6.80
CA ILE A 18 1.34 4.36 6.79
C ILE A 18 0.93 4.02 8.23
N ILE A 19 -0.35 3.73 8.42
CA ILE A 19 -0.90 3.35 9.72
C ILE A 19 -0.47 1.91 10.01
N LYS A 20 -0.06 1.66 11.26
CA LYS A 20 0.47 0.38 11.70
C LYS A 20 -0.30 -0.04 12.94
N THR A 21 -0.80 -1.27 12.95
CA THR A 21 -1.42 -1.85 14.13
C THR A 21 -0.39 -2.67 14.92
N ALA A 22 -0.73 -3.02 16.16
CA ALA A 22 -0.09 -4.02 17.01
C ALA A 22 1.46 -4.04 17.09
N GLY A 23 1.97 -3.88 18.31
CA GLY A 23 3.39 -3.92 18.62
C GLY A 23 4.03 -2.54 18.62
N SER A 24 5.32 -2.51 18.98
CA SER A 24 6.10 -1.28 19.05
C SER A 24 6.85 -1.06 17.74
N TRP A 25 6.72 0.14 17.19
CA TRP A 25 7.36 0.57 15.95
C TRP A 25 8.35 1.70 16.24
N THR A 26 9.48 1.70 15.57
CA THR A 26 10.52 2.72 15.73
C THR A 26 10.99 3.16 14.36
N ASP A 27 10.86 4.45 14.08
CA ASP A 27 11.43 5.03 12.87
C ASP A 27 12.94 5.20 13.06
N THR A 28 13.69 4.73 12.08
CA THR A 28 15.16 4.70 12.11
C THR A 28 15.72 5.33 10.84
N LEU A 29 16.87 5.98 10.98
CA LEU A 29 17.75 6.36 9.87
C LEU A 29 19.02 5.52 9.98
N ASN A 30 19.23 4.60 9.03
CA ASN A 30 20.45 3.80 8.98
C ASN A 30 20.96 3.72 7.54
N ALA A 31 22.25 3.99 7.34
CA ALA A 31 22.89 4.00 6.02
C ALA A 31 22.12 4.83 4.96
N GLY A 32 21.51 5.96 5.36
CA GLY A 32 20.72 6.80 4.47
C GLY A 32 19.30 6.30 4.16
N VAL A 33 18.86 5.21 4.79
CA VAL A 33 17.51 4.64 4.59
C VAL A 33 16.65 4.95 5.80
N ILE A 34 15.48 5.56 5.55
CA ILE A 34 14.42 5.73 6.55
C ILE A 34 13.55 4.48 6.54
N ARG A 35 13.40 3.82 7.70
CA ARG A 35 12.47 2.69 7.88
C ARG A 35 11.73 2.79 9.20
N SER A 36 10.51 2.29 9.23
CA SER A 36 9.81 1.97 10.47
C SER A 36 10.02 0.51 10.79
N GLU A 37 10.79 0.23 11.84
CA GLU A 37 11.15 -1.11 12.28
C GLU A 37 10.19 -1.56 13.39
N ARG A 38 9.59 -2.74 13.23
CA ARG A 38 8.77 -3.37 14.26
C ARG A 38 9.65 -4.19 15.18
N ALA A 39 9.45 -4.05 16.49
CA ALA A 39 10.04 -4.94 17.48
C ALA A 39 9.60 -6.40 17.23
N GLN A 40 10.54 -7.33 17.40
CA GLN A 40 10.29 -8.76 17.21
C GLN A 40 9.25 -9.27 18.22
N ALA A 41 8.16 -9.87 17.73
CA ALA A 41 7.11 -10.45 18.54
C ALA A 41 6.24 -11.43 17.72
N ALA A 42 5.85 -12.55 18.34
CA ALA A 42 4.93 -13.53 17.78
C ALA A 42 3.48 -13.02 17.81
N SER A 43 3.16 -12.07 16.94
CA SER A 43 1.87 -11.40 16.91
C SER A 43 1.59 -10.85 15.53
N GLY A 44 0.34 -10.97 15.08
CA GLY A 44 -0.10 -10.38 13.84
C GLY A 44 -0.18 -8.85 13.91
N PHE A 45 0.01 -8.22 12.75
CA PHE A 45 -0.15 -6.78 12.58
C PHE A 45 -0.62 -6.47 11.16
N SER A 46 -1.17 -5.27 10.98
CA SER A 46 -1.65 -4.78 9.70
C SER A 46 -1.02 -3.43 9.38
N LEU A 47 -0.79 -3.20 8.09
CA LEU A 47 -0.41 -1.92 7.52
C LEU A 47 -1.60 -1.40 6.72
N PHE A 48 -2.01 -0.15 6.97
CA PHE A 48 -2.98 0.56 6.14
C PHE A 48 -2.25 1.69 5.42
N VAL A 49 -2.02 1.49 4.13
CA VAL A 49 -1.29 2.41 3.25
C VAL A 49 -2.32 3.31 2.55
N PRO A 50 -2.39 4.61 2.87
CA PRO A 50 -3.33 5.52 2.21
C PRO A 50 -2.87 5.84 0.79
N LEU A 51 -3.72 5.64 -0.21
CA LEU A 51 -3.42 6.00 -1.59
C LEU A 51 -3.87 7.43 -1.87
N LEU A 52 -3.02 8.39 -1.50
CA LEU A 52 -3.28 9.83 -1.51
C LEU A 52 -3.23 10.47 -2.91
N VAL A 53 -3.81 9.80 -3.92
CA VAL A 53 -3.88 10.32 -5.28
C VAL A 53 -4.98 11.40 -5.39
N PRO A 54 -4.79 12.44 -6.23
CA PRO A 54 -5.82 13.47 -6.40
C PRO A 54 -7.15 12.92 -6.91
N SER A 55 -8.25 13.24 -6.23
CA SER A 55 -9.61 12.93 -6.70
C SER A 55 -10.17 14.04 -7.59
N ASN A 56 -11.05 13.67 -8.52
CA ASN A 56 -11.87 14.61 -9.28
C ASN A 56 -13.07 13.90 -9.92
N GLY A 57 -14.29 14.28 -9.55
CA GLY A 57 -15.52 13.74 -10.15
C GLY A 57 -15.87 14.31 -11.54
N ALA A 58 -15.12 15.31 -12.04
CA ALA A 58 -15.41 15.90 -13.34
C ALA A 58 -14.98 14.98 -14.50
N PRO A 59 -15.79 14.86 -15.57
CA PRO A 59 -15.41 14.07 -16.74
C PRO A 59 -14.07 14.50 -17.33
N LEU A 60 -13.23 13.51 -17.67
CA LEU A 60 -11.92 13.68 -18.30
C LEU A 60 -10.86 14.41 -17.45
N ARG A 61 -11.05 14.47 -16.12
CA ARG A 61 -10.09 15.05 -15.17
C ARG A 61 -9.84 14.09 -14.00
N GLY A 62 -8.76 14.32 -13.25
CA GLY A 62 -8.44 13.59 -12.01
C GLY A 62 -7.26 12.64 -12.15
N ALA A 63 -7.18 11.68 -11.23
CA ALA A 63 -6.17 10.63 -11.25
C ALA A 63 -6.79 9.26 -11.51
N ARG A 64 -6.16 8.48 -12.41
CA ARG A 64 -6.49 7.08 -12.64
C ARG A 64 -5.51 6.19 -11.89
N LEU A 65 -5.92 5.62 -10.77
CA LEU A 65 -5.11 4.71 -9.98
C LEU A 65 -4.79 3.43 -10.75
N LYS A 66 -3.51 3.05 -10.85
CA LYS A 66 -3.05 1.87 -11.59
C LYS A 66 -2.42 0.81 -10.72
N SER A 67 -1.52 1.21 -9.82
CA SER A 67 -0.75 0.26 -9.03
C SER A 67 -0.14 0.91 -7.79
N VAL A 68 0.20 0.07 -6.81
CA VAL A 68 0.96 0.45 -5.63
C VAL A 68 2.13 -0.51 -5.49
N GLU A 69 3.29 0.02 -5.17
CA GLU A 69 4.49 -0.75 -4.90
C GLU A 69 4.85 -0.60 -3.42
N LEU A 70 4.79 -1.68 -2.65
CA LEU A 70 5.15 -1.69 -1.24
C LEU A 70 6.60 -2.15 -1.06
N HIS A 71 7.37 -1.39 -0.29
CA HIS A 71 8.76 -1.70 0.03
C HIS A 71 8.90 -2.08 1.50
N TYR A 72 9.27 -3.34 1.75
CA TYR A 72 9.43 -3.86 3.10
C TYR A 72 10.57 -4.87 3.18
N ARG A 73 10.99 -5.17 4.40
CA ARG A 73 12.00 -6.17 4.70
C ARG A 73 11.49 -7.12 5.78
N ILE A 74 11.74 -8.41 5.60
CA ILE A 74 11.58 -9.44 6.62
C ILE A 74 12.96 -9.99 6.96
N SER A 75 13.28 -10.10 8.24
CA SER A 75 14.56 -10.65 8.73
C SER A 75 14.39 -11.47 10.00
N GLY A 76 15.41 -12.24 10.37
CA GLY A 76 15.33 -13.22 11.45
C GLY A 76 14.61 -14.49 10.98
N ALA A 77 13.32 -14.63 11.29
CA ALA A 77 12.48 -15.70 10.78
C ALA A 77 11.44 -15.20 9.78
N ALA A 78 11.11 -16.06 8.80
CA ALA A 78 9.99 -15.85 7.89
C ALA A 78 8.68 -15.67 8.68
N ALA A 79 7.77 -14.85 8.17
CA ALA A 79 6.44 -14.70 8.75
C ALA A 79 5.60 -15.95 8.48
N GLY A 80 4.57 -16.17 9.29
CA GLY A 80 3.64 -17.31 9.17
C GLY A 80 2.57 -17.12 8.09
N ALA A 81 2.22 -15.88 7.76
CA ALA A 81 1.30 -15.52 6.67
C ALA A 81 1.45 -14.04 6.29
N PHE A 82 1.13 -13.71 5.05
CA PHE A 82 1.06 -12.35 4.51
C PHE A 82 -0.09 -12.25 3.48
N ALA A 83 -1.19 -11.64 3.90
CA ALA A 83 -2.33 -11.29 3.05
C ALA A 83 -2.25 -9.82 2.56
N VAL A 84 -2.72 -9.59 1.33
CA VAL A 84 -2.68 -8.28 0.66
C VAL A 84 -4.03 -8.05 0.00
N GLU A 85 -4.67 -6.93 0.33
CA GLU A 85 -5.97 -6.52 -0.19
C GLU A 85 -5.95 -5.03 -0.50
N LEU A 86 -6.69 -4.61 -1.52
CA LEU A 86 -6.95 -3.20 -1.80
C LEU A 86 -8.40 -2.91 -1.46
N GLU A 87 -8.62 -1.96 -0.57
CA GLU A 87 -9.96 -1.55 -0.14
C GLU A 87 -10.31 -0.21 -0.76
N ARG A 88 -11.51 -0.12 -1.32
CA ARG A 88 -12.15 1.16 -1.63
C ARG A 88 -13.10 1.51 -0.49
N MET A 89 -12.94 2.70 0.05
CA MET A 89 -13.91 3.35 0.92
C MET A 89 -14.67 4.39 0.12
N THR A 90 -15.98 4.44 0.27
CA THR A 90 -16.84 5.45 -0.35
C THR A 90 -17.62 6.18 0.73
N ILE A 91 -17.60 7.50 0.70
CA ILE A 91 -18.43 8.38 1.54
C ILE A 91 -19.50 8.97 0.64
N ASN A 92 -20.73 8.44 0.70
CA ASN A 92 -21.77 8.95 -0.19
C ASN A 92 -22.23 10.37 0.18
N ALA A 93 -23.03 10.99 -0.68
CA ALA A 93 -23.60 12.33 -0.45
C ALA A 93 -24.41 12.49 0.85
N ALA A 94 -24.89 11.39 1.46
CA ALA A 94 -25.57 11.40 2.75
C ALA A 94 -24.62 11.27 3.96
N GLY A 95 -23.30 11.18 3.71
CA GLY A 95 -22.26 10.99 4.72
C GLY A 95 -22.10 9.53 5.19
N VAL A 96 -22.72 8.56 4.53
CA VAL A 96 -22.60 7.14 4.89
C VAL A 96 -21.28 6.59 4.32
N VAL A 97 -20.48 6.00 5.20
CA VAL A 97 -19.22 5.36 4.85
C VAL A 97 -19.45 3.87 4.58
N SER A 98 -18.96 3.39 3.44
CA SER A 98 -19.00 1.97 3.06
C SER A 98 -17.63 1.52 2.51
N GLY A 99 -17.39 0.21 2.49
CA GLY A 99 -16.14 -0.38 2.02
C GLY A 99 -16.38 -1.52 1.03
N ALA A 100 -15.48 -1.71 0.08
CA ALA A 100 -15.49 -2.83 -0.85
C ALA A 100 -14.07 -3.20 -1.29
N VAL A 101 -13.80 -4.51 -1.36
CA VAL A 101 -12.55 -5.04 -1.90
C VAL A 101 -12.46 -4.75 -3.39
N VAL A 102 -11.28 -4.30 -3.82
CA VAL A 102 -10.92 -4.06 -5.22
C VAL A 102 -10.05 -5.22 -5.69
N ALA A 103 -10.40 -5.77 -6.86
CA ALA A 103 -9.64 -6.85 -7.47
C ALA A 103 -8.24 -6.36 -7.88
N VAL A 104 -7.23 -7.08 -7.43
CA VAL A 104 -5.82 -6.79 -7.69
C VAL A 104 -5.05 -8.06 -8.02
N SER A 105 -4.00 -7.87 -8.80
CA SER A 105 -2.98 -8.87 -9.08
C SER A 105 -1.65 -8.44 -8.46
N LEU A 106 -0.88 -9.44 -8.02
CA LEU A 106 0.46 -9.26 -7.49
C LEU A 106 1.49 -9.68 -8.54
N ASP A 107 2.66 -9.07 -8.52
CA ASP A 107 3.76 -9.49 -9.39
C ASP A 107 4.21 -10.94 -9.14
N ALA A 108 4.89 -11.53 -10.12
CA ALA A 108 5.31 -12.93 -10.07
C ALA A 108 6.22 -13.28 -8.88
N ALA A 109 6.99 -12.31 -8.35
CA ALA A 109 7.84 -12.52 -7.20
C ALA A 109 7.06 -12.46 -5.87
N HIS A 110 5.78 -12.09 -5.89
CA HIS A 110 4.92 -11.98 -4.70
C HIS A 110 3.54 -12.63 -4.88
N ALA A 111 3.33 -13.41 -5.95
CA ALA A 111 2.04 -14.02 -6.28
C ALA A 111 1.54 -15.00 -5.21
N THR A 112 2.45 -15.64 -4.47
CA THR A 112 2.12 -16.59 -3.40
C THR A 112 2.42 -16.03 -2.01
N ASP A 113 1.69 -16.51 -1.01
CA ASP A 113 1.92 -16.20 0.41
C ASP A 113 3.36 -16.50 0.84
N ILE A 114 3.91 -17.64 0.39
CA ILE A 114 5.28 -18.07 0.72
C ILE A 114 6.31 -17.06 0.24
N GLN A 115 6.14 -16.53 -0.96
CA GLN A 115 7.05 -15.54 -1.52
C GLN A 115 7.00 -14.21 -0.78
N ARG A 116 5.82 -13.78 -0.32
CA ARG A 116 5.67 -12.52 0.42
C ARG A 116 6.25 -12.57 1.83
N ARG A 117 6.16 -13.73 2.49
CA ARG A 117 6.53 -13.92 3.90
C ARG A 117 7.98 -14.37 4.11
N SER A 118 8.73 -14.63 3.04
CA SER A 118 10.11 -15.10 3.11
C SER A 118 11.04 -14.03 3.70
N VAL A 119 12.19 -14.44 4.21
CA VAL A 119 13.24 -13.51 4.65
C VAL A 119 13.87 -12.83 3.42
N GLY A 120 13.98 -11.51 3.45
CA GLY A 120 14.55 -10.73 2.36
C GLY A 120 14.08 -9.28 2.35
N ASP A 121 14.62 -8.51 1.40
CA ASP A 121 14.07 -7.23 0.99
C ASP A 121 13.05 -7.46 -0.14
N HIS A 122 11.92 -6.80 -0.04
CA HIS A 122 10.77 -7.00 -0.92
C HIS A 122 10.36 -5.70 -1.59
N ARG A 123 10.07 -5.82 -2.89
CA ARG A 123 9.47 -4.80 -3.75
C ARG A 123 8.24 -5.40 -4.38
N MET A 124 7.11 -5.29 -3.68
CA MET A 124 5.86 -5.95 -4.07
C MET A 124 5.00 -4.97 -4.86
N LEU A 125 4.73 -5.29 -6.12
CA LEU A 125 3.82 -4.55 -6.98
C LEU A 125 2.42 -5.15 -6.91
N VAL A 126 1.47 -4.29 -6.54
CA VAL A 126 0.04 -4.55 -6.49
C VAL A 126 -0.61 -3.76 -7.62
N SER A 127 -1.11 -4.45 -8.64
CA SER A 127 -1.76 -3.85 -9.80
C SER A 127 -3.27 -3.99 -9.69
N LEU A 128 -4.00 -2.91 -9.96
CA LEU A 128 -5.45 -3.02 -10.11
C LEU A 128 -5.73 -3.77 -11.41
N ASP A 129 -6.57 -4.80 -11.35
CA ASP A 129 -6.94 -5.57 -12.55
C ASP A 129 -7.68 -4.67 -13.56
N VAL A 130 -8.44 -3.72 -13.04
CA VAL A 130 -9.06 -2.64 -13.80
C VAL A 130 -8.68 -1.29 -13.17
N PRO A 131 -7.79 -0.50 -13.79
CA PRO A 131 -7.44 0.82 -13.28
C PRO A 131 -8.63 1.78 -13.26
N VAL A 132 -8.80 2.49 -12.15
CA VAL A 132 -10.00 3.30 -11.82
C VAL A 132 -9.68 4.78 -11.70
N TRP A 133 -10.60 5.65 -12.15
CA TRP A 133 -10.53 7.07 -11.86
C TRP A 133 -11.04 7.32 -10.44
N VAL A 134 -10.29 8.06 -9.63
CA VAL A 134 -10.66 8.33 -8.25
C VAL A 134 -11.66 9.47 -8.21
N ASP A 135 -12.88 9.15 -7.79
CA ASP A 135 -13.99 10.09 -7.62
C ASP A 135 -13.85 10.89 -6.31
N ASP A 136 -14.61 11.96 -6.16
CA ASP A 136 -14.58 12.88 -5.02
C ASP A 136 -14.95 12.18 -3.70
N ASP A 137 -15.81 11.17 -3.79
CA ASP A 137 -16.36 10.41 -2.66
C ASP A 137 -15.54 9.15 -2.33
N ASP A 138 -14.50 8.83 -3.11
CA ASP A 138 -13.74 7.59 -3.02
C ASP A 138 -12.35 7.79 -2.38
N ALA A 139 -11.96 6.85 -1.51
CA ALA A 139 -10.61 6.73 -0.97
C ALA A 139 -10.13 5.28 -1.07
N TYR A 140 -8.86 5.08 -1.43
CA TYR A 140 -8.28 3.75 -1.59
C TYR A 140 -7.19 3.48 -0.55
N TRP A 141 -7.18 2.26 -0.02
CA TRP A 141 -6.26 1.82 1.02
C TRP A 141 -5.69 0.45 0.67
N LEU A 142 -4.37 0.37 0.52
CA LEU A 142 -3.71 -0.94 0.47
C LEU A 142 -3.58 -1.47 1.90
N VAL A 143 -4.19 -2.63 2.15
CA VAL A 143 -4.19 -3.32 3.43
C VAL A 143 -3.26 -4.53 3.33
N CYS A 144 -2.26 -4.59 4.21
CA CYS A 144 -1.32 -5.70 4.29
C CYS A 144 -1.36 -6.28 5.69
N THR A 145 -1.80 -7.54 5.83
CA THR A 145 -1.91 -8.21 7.13
C THR A 145 -0.91 -9.34 7.23
N LEU A 146 -0.07 -9.29 8.25
CA LEU A 146 1.00 -10.25 8.49
C LEU A 146 0.79 -10.98 9.81
N ASN A 147 1.11 -12.27 9.83
CA ASN A 147 1.25 -13.05 11.06
C ASN A 147 2.74 -13.30 11.32
N ALA A 148 3.34 -12.59 12.28
CA ALA A 148 4.76 -12.68 12.57
C ALA A 148 5.09 -13.87 13.49
N ALA A 149 6.21 -14.55 13.23
CA ALA A 149 6.81 -15.47 14.20
C ALA A 149 7.58 -14.69 15.28
N SER A 150 7.97 -15.36 16.37
CA SER A 150 8.61 -14.72 17.52
C SER A 150 9.87 -13.92 17.17
N SER A 151 10.67 -14.41 16.23
CA SER A 151 11.91 -13.79 15.76
C SER A 151 11.78 -13.09 14.40
N THR A 152 10.57 -12.87 13.90
CA THR A 152 10.35 -12.08 12.69
C THR A 152 10.55 -10.59 13.01
N ALA A 153 11.58 -9.99 12.42
CA ALA A 153 11.75 -8.55 12.36
C ALA A 153 11.20 -8.02 11.03
N PHE A 154 10.40 -6.97 11.10
CA PHE A 154 9.78 -6.34 9.93
C PHE A 154 10.17 -4.87 9.83
N GLY A 155 10.71 -4.47 8.68
CA GLY A 155 11.07 -3.10 8.38
C GLY A 155 10.24 -2.55 7.23
N LEU A 156 9.50 -1.46 7.45
CA LEU A 156 8.73 -0.78 6.41
C LEU A 156 9.52 0.41 5.85
N SER A 157 9.75 0.44 4.53
CA SER A 157 10.47 1.54 3.87
C SER A 157 9.52 2.56 3.22
N GLY A 158 8.26 2.19 2.95
CA GLY A 158 7.25 3.05 2.35
C GLY A 158 6.51 2.37 1.19
N ALA A 159 5.74 3.15 0.44
CA ALA A 159 5.07 2.69 -0.76
C ALA A 159 5.15 3.72 -1.89
N VAL A 160 5.00 3.29 -3.14
CA VAL A 160 4.89 4.17 -4.32
C VAL A 160 3.58 3.89 -5.03
N VAL A 161 2.69 4.87 -5.07
CA VAL A 161 1.47 4.79 -5.88
C VAL A 161 1.73 5.35 -7.27
N ARG A 162 1.22 4.68 -8.31
CA ARG A 162 1.31 5.11 -9.71
C ARG A 162 -0.07 5.32 -10.30
N TYR A 163 -0.24 6.42 -11.03
CA TYR A 163 -1.52 6.82 -11.60
C TYR A 163 -1.33 7.60 -12.91
N ASP A 164 -2.36 7.61 -13.75
CA ASP A 164 -2.45 8.58 -14.84
C ASP A 164 -3.05 9.88 -14.29
N PHE A 165 -2.61 11.04 -14.76
CA PHE A 165 -3.17 12.33 -14.37
C PHE A 165 -3.75 13.07 -15.57
N ARG A 166 -4.94 13.64 -15.38
CA ARG A 166 -5.63 14.50 -16.36
C ARG A 166 -6.08 15.81 -15.74
N ALA A 167 -5.74 16.92 -16.39
CA ALA A 167 -6.15 18.29 -15.99
C ALA A 167 -6.54 19.14 -17.21
#